data_AF-A0A7S4BSF9-F1
#
_entry.id   AF-A0A7S4BSF9-F1
#
_cell.length_a   1.000
_cell.length_b   1.000
_cell.length_c   1.000
_cell.angle_alpha   90.00
_cell.angle_beta   90.00
_cell.angle_gamma   90.00
#
_symmetry.space_group_name_H-M   'P 1'
#
loop_
_entity.id
_entity.type
_entity.pdbx_description
1 polymer ?
#
loop_
_entity_poly.entity_id
_entity_poly.type
_entity_poly.pdbx_seq_one_letter_code
_entity_poly.pdbx_strand_id
1 'polypeptide(L)'
;MGVSLQVTDQCVALAQREAFSQSNTDPRVAKTAKDCCFIVDKKEQRKTTMEPLVARVFDIARPFESPLGTGFPIENRPTEPQTSHSMASYLRLRRDRREPFIKTVSDLHFLLFLCNMLDMKVDMPVLCDKVVNGKHDELDGFQMMINCYAGLQ
;
A
#
# COMPACT_ATOMS: atom_id res chain seq x y z
N MET A 1 -19.56 -1.68 -6.03
CA MET A 1 -19.06 -2.75 -5.14
C MET A 1 -17.67 -3.15 -5.62
N GLY A 2 -16.65 -2.99 -4.79
CA GLY A 2 -15.33 -3.53 -5.10
C GLY A 2 -15.38 -5.06 -5.04
N VAL A 3 -14.75 -5.73 -6.01
CA VAL A 3 -14.56 -7.18 -5.95
C VAL A 3 -13.20 -7.42 -5.34
N SER A 4 -13.14 -8.24 -4.31
CA SER A 4 -11.89 -8.63 -3.68
C SER A 4 -11.68 -10.12 -3.84
N LEU A 5 -10.50 -10.44 -4.32
CA LEU A 5 -10.15 -11.75 -4.82
C LEU A 5 -8.82 -12.17 -4.22
N GLN A 6 -8.67 -13.46 -3.99
CA GLN A 6 -7.40 -14.12 -3.71
C GLN A 6 -7.25 -15.28 -4.69
N VAL A 7 -6.02 -15.65 -5.01
CA VAL A 7 -5.75 -16.85 -5.79
C VAL A 7 -5.73 -18.07 -4.87
N THR A 8 -6.13 -19.23 -5.39
CA THR A 8 -6.08 -20.48 -4.63
C THR A 8 -4.65 -20.99 -4.49
N ASP A 9 -4.37 -21.80 -3.47
CA ASP A 9 -3.06 -22.44 -3.29
C ASP A 9 -2.62 -23.24 -4.52
N GLN A 10 -3.59 -23.86 -5.21
CA GLN A 10 -3.33 -24.56 -6.47
C GLN A 10 -2.86 -23.61 -7.56
N CYS A 11 -3.47 -22.42 -7.68
CA CYS A 11 -3.04 -21.40 -8.62
C CYS A 11 -1.61 -20.92 -8.30
N VAL A 12 -1.30 -20.70 -7.02
CA VAL A 12 0.05 -20.31 -6.57
C VAL A 12 1.07 -21.40 -6.92
N ALA A 13 0.78 -22.67 -6.63
CA ALA A 13 1.68 -23.79 -6.93
C ALA A 13 1.91 -23.97 -8.43
N LEU A 14 0.88 -23.74 -9.26
CA LEU A 14 1.01 -23.79 -10.72
C LEU A 14 1.82 -22.59 -11.26
N ALA A 15 1.63 -21.40 -10.68
CA ALA A 15 2.36 -20.20 -11.09
C ALA A 15 3.86 -20.31 -10.77
N GLN A 16 4.21 -20.83 -9.58
CA GLN A 16 5.60 -21.05 -9.17
C GLN A 16 6.37 -22.02 -10.08
N ARG A 17 5.65 -22.90 -10.79
CA ARG A 17 6.23 -23.88 -11.72
C ARG A 17 6.14 -23.43 -13.18
N GLU A 18 5.64 -22.22 -13.43
CA GLU A 18 5.34 -21.73 -14.78
C GLU A 18 4.44 -22.72 -15.57
N ALA A 19 3.59 -23.47 -14.86
CA ALA A 19 2.88 -24.64 -15.40
C ALA A 19 1.65 -24.26 -16.25
N PHE A 20 1.29 -22.98 -16.28
CA PHE A 20 0.21 -22.46 -17.09
C PHE A 20 0.48 -21.03 -17.57
N SER A 21 -0.20 -20.66 -18.65
CA SER A 21 -0.20 -19.30 -19.20
C SER A 21 -1.63 -18.87 -19.52
N GLN A 22 -1.81 -17.57 -19.73
CA GLN A 22 -3.03 -17.05 -20.33
C GLN A 22 -3.18 -17.59 -21.77
N SER A 23 -4.42 -17.83 -22.19
CA SER A 23 -4.74 -18.15 -23.58
C SER A 23 -4.63 -16.90 -24.46
N ASN A 24 -4.00 -17.03 -25.63
CA ASN A 24 -3.85 -15.94 -26.60
C ASN A 24 -5.20 -15.42 -27.15
N THR A 25 -6.27 -16.22 -27.06
CA THR A 25 -7.57 -15.92 -27.67
C THR A 25 -8.64 -15.44 -26.69
N ASP A 26 -8.52 -15.78 -25.40
CA ASP A 26 -9.49 -15.39 -24.38
C ASP A 26 -8.74 -15.14 -23.06
N PRO A 27 -8.71 -13.90 -22.56
CA PRO A 27 -7.97 -13.57 -21.34
C PRO A 27 -8.54 -14.24 -20.08
N ARG A 28 -9.75 -14.81 -20.14
CA ARG A 28 -10.41 -15.51 -19.04
C ARG A 28 -10.05 -17.00 -18.97
N VAL A 29 -9.27 -17.49 -19.93
CA VAL A 29 -8.90 -18.91 -20.04
C VAL A 29 -7.42 -19.08 -19.76
N ALA A 30 -7.11 -19.97 -18.82
CA ALA A 30 -5.77 -20.46 -18.54
C ALA A 30 -5.49 -21.72 -19.35
N LYS A 31 -4.24 -21.92 -19.78
CA LYS A 31 -3.79 -23.11 -20.51
C LYS A 31 -2.52 -23.68 -19.91
N THR A 32 -2.48 -25.00 -19.69
CA THR A 32 -1.26 -25.70 -19.23
C THR A 32 -0.32 -26.08 -20.38
N ALA A 33 0.93 -26.36 -20.02
CA ALA A 33 1.91 -27.02 -20.89
C ALA A 33 1.47 -28.44 -21.32
N LYS A 34 2.22 -29.06 -22.25
CA LYS A 34 1.85 -30.37 -22.82
C LYS A 34 1.86 -31.51 -21.80
N ASP A 35 2.67 -31.43 -20.77
CA ASP A 35 2.91 -32.43 -19.74
C ASP A 35 2.15 -32.15 -18.42
N CYS A 36 1.32 -31.09 -18.39
CA CYS A 36 0.54 -30.70 -17.22
C CYS A 36 -0.95 -30.58 -17.58
N CYS A 37 -1.83 -30.79 -16.60
CA CYS A 37 -3.27 -30.61 -16.72
C CYS A 37 -3.84 -29.94 -15.46
N PHE A 38 -4.95 -29.22 -15.63
CA PHE A 38 -5.80 -28.84 -14.52
C PHE A 38 -6.70 -30.02 -14.17
N ILE A 39 -6.95 -30.24 -12.88
CA ILE A 39 -8.01 -31.13 -12.42
C ILE A 39 -9.16 -30.23 -11.96
N VAL A 40 -10.23 -30.18 -12.74
CA VAL A 40 -11.44 -29.41 -12.42
C VAL A 40 -12.63 -30.36 -12.50
N ASP A 41 -13.46 -30.38 -11.46
CA ASP A 41 -14.58 -31.33 -11.31
C ASP A 41 -14.16 -32.79 -11.54
N LYS A 42 -13.00 -33.17 -11.01
CA LYS A 42 -12.39 -34.51 -11.14
C LYS A 42 -12.06 -34.92 -12.59
N LYS A 43 -11.98 -33.96 -13.52
CA LYS A 43 -11.58 -34.20 -14.92
C LYS A 43 -10.30 -33.45 -15.25
N GLU A 44 -9.41 -34.14 -15.95
CA GLU A 44 -8.20 -33.54 -16.51
C GLU A 44 -8.54 -32.67 -17.71
N GLN A 45 -8.03 -31.44 -17.72
CA GLN A 45 -8.25 -30.50 -18.80
C GLN A 45 -7.05 -29.58 -18.97
N ARG A 46 -6.69 -29.30 -20.23
CA ARG A 46 -5.55 -28.44 -20.59
C ARG A 46 -5.89 -26.96 -20.62
N LYS A 47 -7.17 -26.65 -20.57
CA LYS A 47 -7.73 -25.30 -20.55
C LYS A 47 -8.80 -25.25 -19.50
N THR A 48 -8.85 -24.17 -18.73
CA THR A 48 -9.93 -23.93 -17.77
C THR A 48 -10.19 -22.44 -17.66
N THR A 49 -11.40 -22.05 -17.21
CA THR A 49 -11.68 -20.64 -16.90
C THR A 49 -10.86 -20.24 -15.67
N MET A 50 -10.66 -18.95 -15.45
CA MET A 50 -9.94 -18.50 -14.23
C MET A 50 -10.74 -18.78 -12.95
N GLU A 51 -12.05 -19.00 -13.02
CA GLU A 51 -12.96 -19.10 -11.86
C GLU A 51 -12.51 -20.12 -10.79
N PRO A 52 -12.02 -21.34 -11.12
CA PRO A 52 -11.54 -22.29 -10.11
C PRO A 52 -10.22 -21.88 -9.44
N LEU A 53 -9.50 -20.92 -10.03
CA LEU A 53 -8.21 -20.42 -9.54
C LEU A 53 -8.34 -19.20 -8.62
N VAL A 54 -9.56 -18.67 -8.46
CA VAL A 54 -9.81 -17.46 -7.67
C VAL A 54 -10.87 -17.69 -6.60
N ALA A 55 -10.58 -17.25 -5.38
CA ALA A 55 -11.51 -17.22 -4.26
C ALA A 55 -12.00 -15.78 -4.02
N ARG A 56 -13.28 -15.63 -3.64
CA ARG A 56 -13.82 -14.34 -3.18
C ARG A 56 -13.47 -14.12 -1.72
N VAL A 57 -13.07 -12.90 -1.40
CA VAL A 57 -12.88 -12.45 -0.03
C VAL A 57 -14.12 -11.68 0.40
N PHE A 58 -14.77 -12.11 1.49
CA PHE A 58 -16.13 -11.66 1.84
C PHE A 58 -16.18 -10.50 2.85
N ASP A 59 -15.05 -10.02 3.39
CA ASP A 59 -15.05 -9.11 4.56
C ASP A 59 -14.58 -7.66 4.27
N ILE A 60 -14.68 -7.20 3.02
CA ILE A 60 -14.24 -5.83 2.65
C ILE A 60 -15.33 -4.78 2.91
N ALA A 61 -16.54 -5.21 3.24
CA ALA A 61 -17.66 -4.30 3.47
C ALA A 61 -17.66 -3.64 4.88
N ARG A 62 -16.75 -4.05 5.78
CA ARG A 62 -16.65 -3.40 7.10
C ARG A 62 -15.98 -2.03 6.95
N PRO A 63 -16.61 -0.95 7.45
CA PRO A 63 -15.94 0.33 7.56
C PRO A 63 -14.69 0.16 8.42
N PHE A 64 -13.52 0.44 7.86
CA PHE A 64 -12.26 0.49 8.58
C PHE A 64 -11.89 1.95 8.79
N GLU A 65 -11.81 2.37 10.05
CA GLU A 65 -11.26 3.66 10.41
C GLU A 65 -9.75 3.53 10.60
N SER A 66 -9.00 4.16 9.70
CA SER A 66 -7.55 4.18 9.75
C SER A 66 -7.05 5.24 10.74
N PRO A 67 -6.05 4.93 11.59
CA PRO A 67 -5.36 5.96 12.37
C PRO A 67 -4.49 6.88 11.50
N LEU A 68 -4.21 6.48 10.25
CA LEU A 68 -3.50 7.27 9.25
C LEU A 68 -4.51 8.04 8.40
N GLY A 69 -4.31 9.35 8.31
CA GLY A 69 -5.00 10.24 7.41
C GLY A 69 -4.37 10.27 6.02
N THR A 70 -4.98 11.08 5.16
CA THR A 70 -4.51 11.38 3.82
C THR A 70 -4.47 12.90 3.61
N GLY A 71 -3.46 13.37 2.91
CA GLY A 71 -3.32 14.80 2.60
C GLY A 71 -1.96 15.16 2.01
N PHE A 72 -0.93 14.34 2.22
CA PHE A 72 0.34 14.47 1.50
C PHE A 72 0.26 13.80 0.11
N PRO A 73 0.97 14.30 -0.92
CA PRO A 73 0.97 13.67 -2.24
C PRO A 73 1.44 12.21 -2.19
N ILE A 74 0.78 11.36 -2.97
CA ILE A 74 1.03 9.91 -3.03
C ILE A 74 2.22 9.63 -3.94
N GLU A 75 3.12 8.72 -3.55
CA GLU A 75 4.27 8.37 -4.40
C GLU A 75 3.83 7.79 -5.75
N ASN A 76 4.69 7.94 -6.77
CA ASN A 76 4.44 7.45 -8.13
C ASN A 76 3.19 8.03 -8.82
N ARG A 77 2.73 9.22 -8.41
CA ARG A 77 1.74 10.03 -9.14
C ARG A 77 2.40 11.17 -9.90
N PRO A 78 2.54 11.09 -11.24
CA PRO A 78 3.23 12.13 -12.02
C PRO A 78 2.59 13.52 -11.93
N THR A 79 1.28 13.58 -11.69
CA THR A 79 0.52 14.84 -11.59
C THR A 79 0.74 15.59 -10.28
N GLU A 80 1.19 14.88 -9.23
CA GLU A 80 1.34 15.41 -7.86
C GLU A 80 2.65 14.88 -7.26
N PRO A 81 3.82 15.35 -7.75
CA PRO A 81 5.10 14.84 -7.29
C PRO A 81 5.37 15.21 -5.82
N GLN A 82 6.00 14.28 -5.10
CA GLN A 82 6.55 14.54 -3.77
C GLN A 82 7.85 15.34 -3.91
N THR A 83 7.87 16.57 -3.40
CA THR A 83 9.03 17.47 -3.45
C THR A 83 9.16 18.22 -2.13
N SER A 84 10.31 18.86 -1.88
CA SER A 84 10.48 19.75 -0.73
C SER A 84 9.45 20.89 -0.71
N HIS A 85 9.02 21.36 -1.89
CA HIS A 85 7.93 22.33 -2.00
C HIS A 85 6.59 21.74 -1.53
N SER A 86 6.27 20.50 -1.94
CA SER A 86 5.07 19.79 -1.51
C SER A 86 5.06 19.58 0.01
N MET A 87 6.22 19.25 0.60
CA MET A 87 6.38 19.17 2.06
C MET A 87 6.13 20.50 2.75
N ALA A 88 6.77 21.58 2.31
CA ALA A 88 6.58 22.89 2.92
C ALA A 88 5.12 23.36 2.84
N SER A 89 4.46 23.15 1.69
CA SER A 89 3.05 23.48 1.49
C SER A 89 2.13 22.63 2.37
N TYR A 90 2.40 21.33 2.51
CA TYR A 90 1.66 20.42 3.39
C TYR A 90 1.76 20.85 4.87
N LEU A 91 2.97 21.13 5.35
CA LEU A 91 3.20 21.57 6.73
C LEU A 91 2.52 22.92 7.02
N ARG A 92 2.61 23.89 6.10
CA ARG A 92 1.93 25.18 6.23
C ARG A 92 0.42 25.02 6.32
N LEU A 93 -0.19 24.24 5.43
CA LEU A 93 -1.63 23.99 5.43
C LEU A 93 -2.11 23.38 6.76
N ARG A 94 -1.39 22.40 7.29
CA ARG A 94 -1.73 21.73 8.56
C ARG A 94 -1.59 22.68 9.76
N ARG A 95 -0.53 23.50 9.76
CA ARG A 95 -0.33 24.56 10.77
C ARG A 95 -1.43 25.61 10.72
N ASP A 96 -1.83 26.05 9.53
CA ASP A 96 -2.88 27.08 9.36
C ASP A 96 -4.24 26.55 9.83
N ARG A 97 -4.48 25.24 9.71
CA ARG A 97 -5.63 24.53 10.31
C ARG A 97 -5.49 24.27 11.82
N ARG A 98 -4.37 24.65 12.43
CA ARG A 98 -4.03 24.39 13.84
C ARG A 98 -4.10 22.92 14.20
N GLU A 99 -3.75 22.05 13.26
CA GLU A 99 -3.73 20.61 13.50
C GLU A 99 -2.52 20.25 14.41
N PRO A 100 -2.71 19.39 15.42
CA PRO A 100 -1.58 18.87 16.20
C PRO A 100 -0.54 18.21 15.30
N PHE A 101 0.73 18.34 15.67
CA PHE A 101 1.82 17.78 14.85
C PHE A 101 1.67 16.27 14.63
N ILE A 102 1.21 15.50 15.63
CA ILE A 102 0.94 14.08 15.46
C ILE A 102 -0.03 13.80 14.30
N LYS A 103 -1.08 14.61 14.11
CA LYS A 103 -2.02 14.45 12.99
C LYS A 103 -1.38 14.77 11.64
N THR A 104 -0.35 15.62 11.64
CA THR A 104 0.41 15.97 10.45
C THR A 104 1.28 14.80 10.00
N VAL A 105 1.95 14.13 10.95
CA VAL A 105 2.81 12.96 10.68
C VAL A 105 2.03 11.64 10.58
N SER A 106 0.79 11.56 11.07
CA SER A 106 -0.11 10.42 10.86
C SER A 106 -0.66 10.37 9.42
N ASP A 107 0.23 10.41 8.42
CA ASP A 107 -0.07 10.25 6.99
C ASP A 107 0.98 9.31 6.40
N LEU A 108 0.55 8.19 5.80
CA LEU A 108 1.45 7.14 5.32
C LEU A 108 2.45 7.68 4.29
N HIS A 109 1.98 8.47 3.33
CA HIS A 109 2.85 8.96 2.26
C HIS A 109 3.81 10.02 2.75
N PHE A 110 3.40 10.79 3.76
CA PHE A 110 4.32 11.70 4.43
C PHE A 110 5.40 10.95 5.21
N LEU A 111 5.04 9.90 5.97
CA LEU A 111 6.01 9.05 6.67
C LEU A 111 7.00 8.39 5.71
N LEU A 112 6.52 7.84 4.60
CA LEU A 112 7.37 7.26 3.55
C LEU A 112 8.30 8.30 2.93
N PHE A 113 7.83 9.54 2.74
CA PHE A 113 8.68 10.64 2.27
C PHE A 113 9.77 10.99 3.28
N LEU A 114 9.44 11.03 4.58
CA LEU A 114 10.38 11.31 5.67
C LEU A 114 11.46 10.24 5.83
N CYS A 115 11.23 9.00 5.40
CA CYS A 115 12.27 7.96 5.36
C CYS A 115 13.51 8.37 4.53
N ASN A 116 13.38 9.34 3.62
CA ASN A 116 14.50 9.87 2.84
C ASN A 116 15.32 10.93 3.59
N MET A 117 14.87 11.36 4.78
CA MET A 117 15.43 12.48 5.55
C MET A 117 15.77 12.11 7.00
N LEU A 118 15.01 11.20 7.59
CA LEU A 118 15.17 10.72 8.97
C LEU A 118 15.90 9.37 8.99
N ASP A 119 16.61 9.09 10.07
CA ASP A 119 17.32 7.81 10.21
C ASP A 119 16.32 6.65 10.36
N MET A 120 16.41 5.67 9.46
CA MET A 120 15.51 4.51 9.43
C MET A 120 15.68 3.54 10.61
N LYS A 121 16.80 3.60 11.34
CA LYS A 121 17.11 2.73 12.48
C LYS A 121 16.81 3.41 13.82
N VAL A 122 16.86 4.74 13.87
CA VAL A 122 16.72 5.50 15.12
C VAL A 122 15.45 6.34 15.12
N ASP A 123 15.30 7.24 14.15
CA ASP A 123 14.25 8.26 14.16
C ASP A 123 12.88 7.70 13.76
N MET A 124 12.83 6.99 12.63
CA MET A 124 11.58 6.48 12.07
C MET A 124 10.85 5.49 12.99
N PRO A 125 11.53 4.52 13.66
CA PRO A 125 10.86 3.63 14.61
C PRO A 125 10.17 4.38 15.76
N VAL A 126 10.82 5.42 16.29
CA VAL A 126 10.25 6.25 17.38
C VAL A 126 9.05 7.04 16.89
N LEU A 127 9.17 7.71 15.74
CA LEU A 127 8.08 8.50 15.16
C LEU A 127 6.86 7.61 14.83
N CYS A 128 7.09 6.44 14.25
CA CYS A 128 6.04 5.47 13.94
C CYS A 128 5.38 4.91 15.22
N ASP A 129 6.12 4.64 16.29
CA ASP A 129 5.53 4.24 17.58
C ASP A 129 4.58 5.31 18.12
N LYS A 130 4.99 6.59 18.05
CA LYS A 130 4.14 7.70 18.48
C LYS A 130 2.87 7.79 17.63
N VAL A 131 2.97 7.62 16.31
CA VAL A 131 1.81 7.62 15.38
C VAL A 131 0.85 6.46 15.68
N VAL A 132 1.36 5.24 15.80
CA VAL A 132 0.54 4.04 16.06
C VAL A 132 -0.18 4.13 17.40
N ASN A 133 0.49 4.64 18.43
CA ASN A 133 -0.07 4.75 19.77
C ASN A 133 -0.82 6.07 20.01
N GLY A 134 -0.87 6.98 19.03
CA GLY A 134 -1.47 8.32 19.20
C GLY A 134 -0.82 9.15 20.32
N LYS A 135 0.48 8.97 20.56
CA LYS A 135 1.22 9.68 21.60
C LYS A 135 1.68 11.04 21.10
N HIS A 136 1.39 12.09 21.87
CA HIS A 136 1.67 13.48 21.52
C HIS A 136 2.93 14.06 22.18
N ASP A 137 3.55 13.31 23.09
CA ASP A 137 4.73 13.72 23.85
C ASP A 137 6.02 13.56 23.03
N GLU A 138 7.02 14.40 23.34
CA GLU A 138 8.38 14.31 22.79
C GLU A 138 8.48 14.46 21.26
N LEU A 139 7.52 15.16 20.64
CA LEU A 139 7.50 15.40 19.20
C LEU A 139 8.22 16.68 18.76
N ASP A 140 8.57 17.57 19.69
CA ASP A 140 9.15 18.88 19.37
C ASP A 140 10.45 18.77 18.56
N GLY A 141 11.29 17.77 18.88
CA GLY A 141 12.53 17.51 18.14
C GLY A 141 12.25 17.11 16.69
N PHE A 142 11.30 16.19 16.47
CA PHE A 142 10.87 15.80 15.12
C PHE A 142 10.26 16.97 14.36
N GLN A 143 9.39 17.74 15.01
CA GLN A 143 8.75 18.90 14.41
C GLN A 143 9.79 19.94 13.99
N MET A 144 10.79 20.21 14.82
CA MET A 144 11.89 21.12 14.48
C MET A 144 12.69 20.60 13.28
N MET A 145 13.19 19.36 13.34
CA MET A 145 13.98 18.78 12.24
C MET A 145 13.23 18.79 10.90
N ILE A 146 11.95 18.40 10.92
CA ILE A 146 11.11 18.36 9.71
C ILE A 146 10.86 19.77 9.16
N ASN A 147 10.65 20.78 10.02
CA ASN A 147 10.52 22.17 9.58
C ASN A 147 11.83 22.71 8.99
N CYS A 148 12.99 22.34 9.56
CA CYS A 148 14.30 22.68 8.99
C CYS A 148 14.47 22.08 7.58
N TYR A 149 14.15 20.80 7.39
CA TYR A 149 14.17 20.17 6.06
C TYR A 149 13.21 20.83 5.06
N ALA A 150 12.12 21.43 5.56
CA ALA A 150 11.13 22.14 4.74
C ALA A 150 11.51 23.61 4.46
N GLY A 151 12.60 24.12 5.05
CA GLY A 151 12.97 25.54 4.97
C GLY A 151 11.92 26.46 5.63
N LEU A 152 11.29 26.00 6.72
CA LEU A 152 10.27 26.74 7.47
C LEU A 152 10.78 27.30 8.82
N GLN A 153 12.03 27.01 9.16
CA GLN A 153 12.78 27.53 10.32
C GLN A 153 14.08 28.15 9.87
#